data_AF-A0A972Q612-F1
#
_entry.id   AF-A0A972Q612-F1
#
_cell.length_a   1.000
_cell.length_b   1.000
_cell.length_c   1.000
_cell.angle_alpha   90.00
_cell.angle_beta   90.00
_cell.angle_gamma   90.00
#
_symmetry.space_group_name_H-M   'P 1'
#
loop_
_entity.id
_entity.type
_entity.pdbx_description
1 polymer ?
#
loop_
_entity_poly.entity_id
_entity_poly.type
_entity_poly.pdbx_seq_one_letter_code
_entity_poly.pdbx_strand_id
1 'polypeptide(L)'
;MIHIPGNKYNFEIVCQNCGESYQFYIRALCKSTGRYSCINNLNTILSELEIDTDDSNFEDSTWIVDQDEAKYFTRVTEEIITDITYRDYLEHRLDEDRILGEWENRISL
;
A
#
# COMPACT_ATOMS: atom_id res chain seq x y z
N MET A 1 7.42 2.98 -10.13
CA MET A 1 6.97 1.73 -9.51
C MET A 1 8.18 1.08 -8.87
N ILE A 2 8.08 0.70 -7.60
CA ILE A 2 9.13 0.05 -6.82
C ILE A 2 8.61 -1.32 -6.39
N HIS A 3 9.42 -2.37 -6.55
CA HIS A 3 9.06 -3.73 -6.15
C HIS A 3 9.92 -4.16 -4.96
N ILE A 4 9.26 -4.59 -3.88
CA ILE A 4 9.92 -5.06 -2.66
C ILE A 4 9.47 -6.50 -2.37
N PRO A 5 10.37 -7.49 -2.40
CA PRO A 5 10.02 -8.87 -2.08
C PRO A 5 9.83 -9.04 -0.57
N GLY A 6 8.68 -9.57 -0.16
CA GLY A 6 8.44 -10.05 1.20
C GLY A 6 8.57 -11.56 1.33
N ASN A 7 8.12 -12.11 2.45
CA ASN A 7 8.12 -13.54 2.70
C ASN A 7 6.89 -14.17 2.04
N LYS A 8 5.69 -13.75 2.43
CA LYS A 8 4.39 -14.23 1.92
C LYS A 8 3.83 -13.36 0.80
N TYR A 9 4.20 -12.09 0.77
CA TYR A 9 3.70 -11.11 -0.20
C TYR A 9 4.85 -10.48 -0.99
N ASN A 10 4.59 -10.05 -2.22
CA ASN A 10 5.44 -9.07 -2.91
C ASN A 10 4.72 -7.73 -2.87
N PHE A 11 5.46 -6.66 -2.59
CA PHE A 11 4.90 -5.33 -2.47
C PHE A 11 5.25 -4.50 -3.70
N GLU A 12 4.30 -3.72 -4.19
CA GLU A 12 4.46 -2.76 -5.28
C GLU A 12 4.07 -1.38 -4.79
N ILE A 13 5.03 -0.45 -4.76
CA ILE A 13 4.76 0.95 -4.48
C ILE A 13 4.58 1.64 -5.84
N VAL A 14 3.38 2.15 -6.08
CA VAL A 14 3.02 2.80 -7.33
C VAL A 14 2.77 4.26 -7.08
N CYS A 15 3.48 5.08 -7.85
CA CYS A 15 3.28 6.51 -7.95
C CYS A 15 3.21 6.84 -9.44
N GLN A 16 2.06 7.28 -9.92
CA GLN A 16 1.81 7.58 -11.33
C GLN A 16 1.40 9.04 -11.48
N ASN A 17 2.00 9.76 -12.44
CA ASN A 17 1.57 11.12 -12.78
C ASN A 17 0.24 11.08 -13.56
N CYS A 18 -0.73 11.87 -13.14
CA CYS A 18 -2.07 11.99 -13.71
C CYS A 18 -2.37 13.45 -14.11
N GLY A 19 -1.42 14.12 -14.76
CA GLY A 19 -1.51 15.52 -15.13
C GLY A 19 -0.93 16.42 -14.05
N GLU A 20 -1.79 17.17 -13.37
CA GLU A 20 -1.39 18.11 -12.30
C GLU A 20 -1.20 17.41 -10.94
N SER A 21 -1.64 16.16 -10.81
CA SER A 21 -1.55 15.37 -9.58
C SER A 21 -0.87 14.01 -9.80
N TYR A 22 -0.66 13.29 -8.71
CA TYR A 22 -0.11 11.94 -8.70
C TYR A 22 -1.08 10.99 -8.02
N GLN A 23 -1.23 9.80 -8.61
CA GLN A 23 -1.88 8.67 -7.97
C GLN A 23 -0.84 7.85 -7.22
N PHE A 24 -0.99 7.75 -5.91
CA PHE A 24 -0.18 6.89 -5.05
C PHE A 24 -1.01 5.72 -4.53
N TYR A 25 -0.49 4.51 -4.69
CA TYR A 25 -1.06 3.32 -4.07
C TYR A 25 0.01 2.24 -3.87
N ILE A 26 -0.26 1.33 -2.95
CA ILE A 26 0.59 0.21 -2.57
C ILE A 26 -0.19 -1.06 -2.81
N ARG A 27 0.38 -2.01 -3.55
CA ARG A 27 -0.22 -3.32 -3.77
C ARG A 27 0.57 -4.43 -3.08
N ALA A 28 -0.14 -5.36 -2.45
CA ALA A 28 0.42 -6.61 -1.94
C ALA A 28 -0.04 -7.78 -2.82
N LEU A 29 0.89 -8.45 -3.48
CA LEU A 29 0.67 -9.70 -4.23
C LEU A 29 0.92 -10.89 -3.31
N CYS A 30 -0.14 -11.63 -2.97
CA CYS A 30 -0.01 -12.86 -2.21
C CYS A 30 0.65 -13.95 -3.07
N LYS A 31 1.81 -14.47 -2.62
CA LYS A 31 2.54 -15.49 -3.39
C LYS A 31 1.80 -16.82 -3.49
N SER A 32 0.99 -17.16 -2.48
CA SER A 32 0.28 -18.45 -2.43
C SER A 32 -0.94 -18.49 -3.35
N THR A 33 -1.62 -17.36 -3.54
CA THR A 33 -2.86 -17.28 -4.32
C THR A 33 -2.70 -16.55 -5.66
N GLY A 34 -1.61 -15.79 -5.83
CA GLY A 34 -1.38 -14.94 -6.99
C GLY A 34 -2.31 -13.72 -7.05
N ARG A 35 -2.99 -13.37 -5.97
CA ARG A 35 -3.96 -12.25 -5.93
C ARG A 35 -3.33 -10.99 -5.36
N TYR A 36 -3.76 -9.84 -5.90
CA TYR A 36 -3.37 -8.52 -5.43
C TYR A 36 -4.39 -7.92 -4.46
N SER A 37 -3.91 -7.04 -3.58
CA SER A 37 -4.72 -6.11 -2.79
C SER A 37 -4.08 -4.75 -2.81
N CYS A 38 -4.89 -3.68 -2.84
CA CYS A 38 -4.39 -2.37 -2.43
C CYS A 38 -4.41 -2.30 -0.90
N ILE A 39 -3.34 -1.78 -0.29
CA ILE A 39 -3.16 -1.82 1.17
C ILE A 39 -3.12 -0.43 1.81
N ASN A 40 -3.46 0.60 1.04
CA ASN A 40 -3.47 2.00 1.47
C ASN A 40 -4.48 2.29 2.57
N ASN A 41 -5.52 1.49 2.71
CA ASN A 41 -6.50 1.59 3.79
C ASN A 41 -6.05 0.90 5.10
N LEU A 42 -4.92 0.18 5.11
CA LEU A 42 -4.45 -0.45 6.34
C LEU A 42 -4.05 0.62 7.34
N ASN A 43 -4.67 0.61 8.52
CA ASN A 43 -4.36 1.55 9.60
C ASN A 43 -2.87 1.66 9.91
N THR A 44 -2.10 0.57 9.77
CA THR A 44 -0.66 0.59 9.98
C THR A 44 0.07 1.42 8.91
N ILE A 45 -0.34 1.32 7.64
CA ILE A 45 0.23 2.13 6.56
C ILE A 45 -0.15 3.60 6.75
N LEU A 46 -1.41 3.86 7.10
CA LEU A 46 -1.92 5.21 7.36
C LEU A 46 -1.19 5.88 8.52
N SER A 47 -0.91 5.16 9.62
CA SER A 47 -0.21 5.74 10.77
C SER A 47 1.25 6.08 10.47
N GLU A 48 1.96 5.24 9.70
CA GLU A 48 3.36 5.53 9.33
C GLU A 48 3.48 6.71 8.36
N LEU A 49 2.45 6.94 7.55
CA LEU A 49 2.45 8.04 6.59
C LEU A 49 1.85 9.33 7.15
N GLU A 50 1.43 9.31 8.43
CA GLU A 50 0.80 10.43 9.12
C GLU A 50 -0.44 10.98 8.38
N ILE A 51 -1.18 10.10 7.70
CA ILE A 51 -2.35 10.46 6.89
C ILE A 51 -3.61 10.45 7.76
N ASP A 52 -4.38 11.54 7.68
CA ASP A 52 -5.72 11.59 8.27
C ASP A 52 -6.71 10.82 7.39
N THR A 53 -7.42 9.86 7.97
CA THR A 53 -8.42 9.05 7.25
C THR A 53 -9.65 9.83 6.84
N ASP A 54 -9.86 11.02 7.42
CA ASP A 54 -10.93 11.94 7.03
C ASP A 54 -10.56 12.80 5.80
N ASP A 55 -9.38 12.59 5.21
CA ASP A 55 -8.95 13.31 4.00
C ASP A 55 -9.78 12.91 2.78
N SER A 56 -10.46 13.90 2.19
CA SER A 56 -11.28 13.77 0.98
C SER A 56 -10.53 13.28 -0.26
N ASN A 57 -9.20 13.24 -0.24
CA ASN A 57 -8.35 12.74 -1.32
C ASN A 57 -8.13 11.22 -1.27
N PHE A 58 -8.71 10.53 -0.28
CA PHE A 58 -8.77 9.07 -0.20
C PHE A 58 -9.97 8.54 -1.01
N GLU A 59 -9.72 8.00 -2.20
CA GLU A 59 -10.76 7.32 -2.99
C GLU A 59 -10.28 5.91 -3.33
N ASP A 60 -11.07 4.88 -2.98
CA ASP A 60 -10.88 3.52 -3.49
C ASP A 60 -9.47 2.91 -3.27
N SER A 61 -8.87 3.15 -2.09
CA SER A 61 -7.50 2.71 -1.75
C SER A 61 -6.39 3.32 -2.63
N THR A 62 -6.66 4.48 -3.23
CA THR A 62 -5.72 5.30 -3.98
C THR A 62 -5.69 6.71 -3.40
N TRP A 63 -4.51 7.31 -3.31
CA TRP A 63 -4.36 8.71 -2.90
C TRP A 63 -4.05 9.59 -4.08
N ILE A 64 -4.79 10.68 -4.21
CA ILE A 64 -4.45 11.76 -5.13
C ILE A 64 -3.63 12.77 -4.35
N VAL A 65 -2.35 12.89 -4.70
CA VAL A 65 -1.36 13.68 -3.97
C VAL A 65 -0.61 14.61 -4.91
N ASP A 66 0.02 15.65 -4.36
CA ASP A 66 0.93 16.48 -5.12
C ASP A 66 2.28 15.79 -5.37
N GLN A 67 3.18 16.45 -6.09
CA GLN A 67 4.48 15.88 -6.43
C GLN A 67 5.39 15.63 -5.22
N ASP A 68 5.33 16.50 -4.20
CA ASP A 68 6.21 16.43 -3.06
C ASP A 68 5.70 15.41 -2.03
N GLU A 69 4.38 15.34 -1.84
CA GLU A 69 3.70 14.27 -1.11
C GLU A 69 3.96 12.90 -1.77
N ALA A 70 3.85 12.79 -3.09
CA ALA A 70 4.16 11.56 -3.83
C ALA A 70 5.58 11.04 -3.55
N LYS A 71 6.57 11.94 -3.56
CA LYS A 71 7.97 11.59 -3.24
C LYS A 71 8.10 11.18 -1.78
N TYR A 72 7.47 11.92 -0.87
CA TYR A 72 7.49 11.64 0.56
C TYR A 72 6.89 10.25 0.86
N PHE A 73 5.67 9.97 0.38
CA PHE A 73 4.99 8.71 0.58
C PHE A 73 5.74 7.53 -0.03
N THR A 74 6.28 7.71 -1.24
CA THR A 74 7.11 6.67 -1.88
C THR A 74 8.32 6.33 -1.01
N ARG A 75 9.04 7.35 -0.53
CA ARG A 75 10.23 7.17 0.31
C ARG A 75 9.89 6.49 1.64
N VAL A 76 8.92 7.01 2.38
CA VAL A 76 8.54 6.45 3.69
C VAL A 76 8.05 5.01 3.54
N THR A 77 7.21 4.76 2.53
CA THR A 77 6.71 3.40 2.26
C THR A 77 7.84 2.43 1.90
N GLU A 78 8.81 2.88 1.11
CA GLU A 78 9.99 2.08 0.77
C GLU A 78 10.82 1.76 2.01
N GLU A 79 11.05 2.75 2.89
CA GLU A 79 11.79 2.60 4.14
C GLU A 79 11.11 1.59 5.08
N ILE A 80 9.80 1.70 5.32
CA ILE A 80 9.08 0.81 6.26
C ILE A 80 8.92 -0.62 5.70
N ILE A 81 8.66 -0.81 4.40
CA ILE A 81 8.50 -2.16 3.82
C ILE A 81 9.86 -2.88 3.66
N THR A 82 10.95 -2.12 3.52
CA THR A 82 12.29 -2.70 3.48
C THR A 82 12.73 -3.23 4.85
N ASP A 83 12.28 -2.60 5.93
CA ASP A 83 12.49 -3.10 7.30
C ASP A 83 11.86 -4.49 7.48
N ILE A 84 12.67 -5.45 7.91
CA ILE A 84 12.24 -6.86 8.02
C ILE A 84 11.17 -7.03 9.09
N THR A 85 11.31 -6.34 10.22
CA THR A 85 10.40 -6.47 11.36
C THR A 85 9.03 -5.90 11.02
N TYR A 86 9.01 -4.69 10.44
CA TYR A 86 7.79 -4.04 10.00
C TYR A 86 7.13 -4.82 8.86
N ARG A 87 7.90 -5.33 7.90
CA ARG A 87 7.37 -6.17 6.83
C ARG A 87 6.72 -7.43 7.35
N ASP A 88 7.36 -8.15 8.28
CA ASP A 88 6.77 -9.36 8.88
C ASP A 88 5.48 -9.04 9.64
N TYR A 89 5.44 -7.90 10.35
CA TYR A 89 4.24 -7.39 10.99
C TYR A 89 3.13 -7.08 9.96
N LEU A 90 3.46 -6.38 8.88
CA LEU A 90 2.53 -6.01 7.80
C LEU A 90 1.94 -7.26 7.13
N GLU A 91 2.77 -8.27 6.84
CA GLU A 91 2.30 -9.54 6.29
C GLU A 91 1.38 -10.30 7.24
N HIS A 92 1.62 -10.20 8.56
CA HIS A 92 0.70 -10.76 9.54
C HIS A 92 -0.65 -10.05 9.54
N ARG A 93 -0.66 -8.72 9.50
CA ARG A 93 -1.89 -7.92 9.40
C ARG A 93 -2.68 -8.22 8.12
N LEU A 94 -1.99 -8.41 6.99
CA LEU A 94 -2.62 -8.81 5.72
C LEU A 94 -3.27 -10.21 5.80
N ASP A 95 -2.63 -11.15 6.49
CA ASP A 95 -3.23 -12.46 6.73
C ASP A 95 -4.46 -12.38 7.64
N GLU A 96 -4.47 -11.51 8.65
CA GLU A 96 -5.64 -11.28 9.50
C GLU A 96 -6.80 -10.65 8.71
N ASP A 97 -6.52 -9.60 7.93
CA ASP A 97 -7.49 -8.94 7.05
C ASP A 97 -8.11 -9.92 6.04
N ARG A 98 -7.30 -10.84 5.50
CA ARG A 98 -7.78 -11.97 4.70
C ARG A 98 -8.80 -12.82 5.45
N ILE A 99 -8.43 -13.27 6.64
CA ILE A 99 -9.21 -14.24 7.41
C ILE A 99 -10.56 -13.63 7.78
N LEU A 100 -10.58 -12.32 8.07
CA LEU A 100 -11.76 -11.56 8.43
C LEU A 100 -12.64 -11.19 7.22
N GLY A 101 -12.14 -11.36 5.99
CA GLY A 101 -12.87 -11.07 4.76
C GLY A 101 -12.98 -9.57 4.46
N GLU A 102 -12.19 -8.74 5.15
CA GLU A 102 -12.06 -7.29 4.91
C GLU A 102 -11.16 -7.00 3.70
N TRP A 103 -10.49 -8.04 3.18
CA TRP A 103 -9.64 -7.99 2.00
C TRP A 103 -10.43 -7.60 0.73
N GLU A 104 -10.23 -6.35 0.26
CA GLU A 104 -10.60 -5.91 -1.09
C GLU A 104 -9.84 -6.72 -2.15
N ASN A 105 -10.49 -7.78 -2.65
CA ASN A 105 -9.98 -8.58 -3.76
C ASN A 105 -10.21 -7.83 -5.07
N ARG A 106 -9.23 -7.05 -5.53
CA ARG A 106 -9.22 -6.55 -6.91
C ARG A 106 -8.52 -7.59 -7.78
N ILE A 107 -9.30 -8.28 -8.64
CA ILE A 107 -8.73 -9.09 -9.72
C ILE A 107 -8.06 -8.10 -10.67
N SER A 108 -6.74 -8.18 -10.80
CA SER A 108 -6.00 -7.41 -11.80
C SER A 108 -6.60 -7.69 -13.18
N LEU A 109 -7.08 -6.64 -13.85
CA LEU A 109 -7.38 -6.65 -15.28
C LEU A 109 -6.09 -6.77 -16.09
#